data_AF-V9GJX6-F1
#
_entry.id   AF-V9GJX6-F1
#
_cell.length_a   1.000
_cell.length_b   1.000
_cell.length_c   1.000
_cell.angle_alpha   90.00
_cell.angle_beta   90.00
_cell.angle_gamma   90.00
#
_symmetry.space_group_name_H-M   'P 1'
#
loop_
_entity.id
_entity.type
_entity.pdbx_description
1 polymer ?
#
loop_
_entity_poly.entity_id
_entity_poly.type
_entity_poly.pdbx_seq_one_letter_code
_entity_poly.pdbx_strand_id
1 'polypeptide(L)'
;MLAGRSGQDALRHACLTYVHFARTRPGLYEAALQPILPEQREIQQVGDQIVELLLQVLAPFSLERAEALHTVRMLRSLCHGFASLERAGQFALDLDRNASLEFMITVFIDGLNLHEDDHEHNV
;
A
#
# COMPACT_ATOMS: atom_id res chain seq x y z
N MET A 1 -6.32 23.29 0.43
CA MET A 1 -6.52 21.85 0.15
C MET A 1 -6.26 21.04 1.42
N LEU A 2 -7.31 20.67 2.15
CA LEU A 2 -7.24 19.73 3.27
C LEU A 2 -7.60 18.29 2.81
N ALA A 3 -8.45 18.17 1.78
CA ALA A 3 -8.88 16.89 1.21
C ALA A 3 -7.72 16.06 0.62
N GLY A 4 -6.84 16.69 -0.18
CA GLY A 4 -5.65 15.99 -0.72
C GLY A 4 -4.68 15.51 0.36
N ARG A 5 -4.44 16.32 1.41
CA ARG A 5 -3.60 15.91 2.55
C ARG A 5 -4.21 14.72 3.31
N SER A 6 -5.53 14.71 3.50
CA SER A 6 -6.20 13.58 4.18
C SER A 6 -6.06 12.25 3.42
N GLY A 7 -6.05 12.28 2.07
CA GLY A 7 -5.81 11.08 1.25
C GLY A 7 -4.38 10.58 1.34
N GLN A 8 -3.41 11.49 1.28
CA GLN A 8 -1.98 11.17 1.43
C GLN A 8 -1.66 10.61 2.82
N ASP A 9 -2.20 11.22 3.88
CA ASP A 9 -2.01 10.76 5.26
C ASP A 9 -2.66 9.38 5.47
N ALA A 10 -3.84 9.15 4.89
CA ALA A 10 -4.50 7.85 4.94
C ALA A 10 -3.72 6.77 4.19
N LEU A 11 -3.18 7.08 3.01
CA LEU A 11 -2.36 6.15 2.23
C LEU A 11 -1.05 5.81 2.96
N ARG A 12 -0.41 6.82 3.56
CA ARG A 12 0.76 6.62 4.43
C ARG A 12 0.42 5.70 5.60
N HIS A 13 -0.68 5.98 6.29
CA HIS A 13 -1.12 5.18 7.43
C HIS A 13 -1.43 3.72 7.03
N ALA A 14 -2.01 3.50 5.85
CA ALA A 14 -2.26 2.16 5.32
C ALA A 14 -0.96 1.37 5.10
N CYS A 15 0.05 2.00 4.47
CA CYS A 15 1.37 1.39 4.26
C CYS A 15 2.07 1.05 5.59
N LEU A 16 2.08 1.98 6.54
CA LEU A 16 2.67 1.77 7.87
C LEU A 16 1.96 0.65 8.63
N THR A 17 0.62 0.62 8.59
CA THR A 17 -0.18 -0.42 9.23
C THR A 17 0.09 -1.80 8.61
N TYR A 18 0.24 -1.87 7.29
CA TYR A 18 0.60 -3.10 6.60
C TYR A 18 1.93 -3.66 7.11
N VAL A 19 2.99 -2.85 7.09
CA VAL A 19 4.32 -3.29 7.52
C VAL A 19 4.34 -3.59 9.02
N HIS A 20 3.63 -2.80 9.83
CA HIS A 20 3.47 -3.06 11.25
C HIS A 20 2.78 -4.40 11.53
N PHE A 21 1.74 -4.76 10.77
CA PHE A 21 1.07 -6.05 10.88
C PHE A 21 2.02 -7.21 10.54
N ALA A 22 2.80 -7.08 9.46
CA ALA A 22 3.80 -8.08 9.09
C ALA A 22 4.88 -8.27 10.18
N ARG A 23 5.31 -7.18 10.84
CA ARG A 23 6.29 -7.19 11.93
C ARG A 23 5.74 -7.82 13.22
N THR A 24 4.52 -7.44 13.61
CA THR A 24 3.96 -7.81 14.93
C THR A 24 3.22 -9.14 14.93
N ARG A 25 2.77 -9.62 13.77
CA ARG A 25 1.99 -10.86 13.63
C ARG A 25 2.48 -11.72 12.46
N PRO A 26 3.75 -12.14 12.44
CA PRO A 26 4.38 -12.79 11.28
C PRO A 26 3.65 -14.07 10.84
N GLY A 27 3.19 -14.91 11.78
CA GLY A 27 2.46 -16.14 11.43
C GLY A 27 1.07 -15.88 10.83
N LEU A 28 0.35 -14.88 11.33
CA LEU A 28 -0.94 -14.47 10.74
C LEU A 28 -0.73 -13.78 9.39
N TYR A 29 0.34 -13.00 9.25
CA TYR A 29 0.71 -12.38 8.00
C TYR A 29 1.01 -13.44 6.92
N GLU A 30 1.79 -14.47 7.26
CA GLU A 30 2.07 -15.59 6.35
C GLU A 30 0.82 -16.39 5.96
N ALA A 31 -0.09 -16.60 6.92
CA ALA A 31 -1.38 -17.23 6.64
C ALA A 31 -2.23 -16.37 5.69
N ALA A 32 -2.24 -15.05 5.86
CA ALA A 32 -2.97 -14.11 5.01
C ALA A 32 -2.41 -13.97 3.58
N LEU A 33 -1.18 -14.44 3.34
CA LEU A 33 -0.56 -14.46 2.00
C LEU A 33 -0.86 -15.73 1.22
N GLN A 34 -1.46 -16.75 1.84
CA GLN A 34 -1.79 -17.98 1.14
C GLN A 34 -2.81 -17.74 0.02
N PRO A 35 -2.73 -18.48 -1.10
CA PRO A 35 -3.75 -18.43 -2.13
C PRO A 35 -5.12 -18.73 -1.55
N ILE A 36 -6.11 -17.89 -1.89
CA ILE A 36 -7.51 -18.14 -1.54
C ILE A 36 -8.07 -19.13 -2.56
N LEU A 37 -8.56 -20.26 -2.07
CA LEU A 37 -9.21 -21.29 -2.88
C LEU A 37 -10.65 -20.88 -3.22
N PRO A 38 -11.20 -21.31 -4.39
CA PRO A 38 -12.54 -20.91 -4.83
C PRO A 38 -13.66 -21.16 -3.81
N GLU A 39 -13.54 -22.20 -2.99
CA GLU A 39 -14.49 -22.56 -1.94
C GLU A 39 -14.46 -21.60 -0.72
N GLN A 40 -13.40 -20.83 -0.54
CA GLN A 40 -13.18 -19.94 0.61
C GLN A 40 -13.85 -18.57 0.42
N ARG A 41 -15.15 -18.56 0.10
CA ARG A 41 -15.89 -17.34 -0.26
C ARG A 41 -15.85 -16.25 0.81
N GLU A 42 -15.90 -16.61 2.09
CA GLU A 42 -15.83 -15.64 3.19
C GLU A 42 -14.47 -14.93 3.23
N ILE A 43 -13.37 -15.65 2.98
CA ILE A 43 -12.02 -15.08 2.95
C ILE A 43 -11.87 -14.16 1.73
N GLN A 44 -12.41 -14.57 0.58
CA GLN A 44 -12.44 -13.73 -0.62
C GLN A 44 -13.18 -12.41 -0.36
N GLN A 45 -14.35 -12.46 0.28
CA GLN A 45 -15.14 -11.27 0.61
C GLN A 45 -14.39 -10.29 1.53
N VAL A 46 -13.66 -10.80 2.53
CA VAL A 46 -12.81 -9.96 3.38
C VAL A 46 -11.67 -9.33 2.57
N GLY A 47 -11.06 -10.08 1.66
CA GLY A 47 -10.06 -9.56 0.73
C GLY A 47 -10.60 -8.43 -0.15
N ASP A 48 -11.80 -8.61 -0.69
CA ASP A 48 -12.47 -7.61 -1.54
C ASP A 48 -12.77 -6.33 -0.74
N GLN A 49 -13.23 -6.44 0.50
CA GLN A 49 -13.46 -5.28 1.38
C GLN A 49 -12.19 -4.49 1.66
N ILE A 50 -11.03 -5.15 1.80
CA ILE A 50 -9.74 -4.48 1.96
C ILE A 50 -9.38 -3.71 0.68
N VAL A 51 -9.60 -4.31 -0.49
CA VAL A 51 -9.37 -3.63 -1.78
C VAL A 51 -10.28 -2.42 -1.92
N GLU A 52 -11.57 -2.55 -1.59
CA GLU A 52 -12.53 -1.43 -1.62
C GLU A 52 -12.14 -0.30 -0.68
N LEU A 53 -11.69 -0.62 0.54
CA LEU A 53 -11.18 0.37 1.49
C LEU A 53 -9.98 1.14 0.92
N LEU A 54 -9.03 0.44 0.30
CA LEU A 54 -7.87 1.09 -0.32
C LEU A 54 -8.26 1.96 -1.52
N LEU A 55 -9.26 1.54 -2.30
CA LEU A 55 -9.80 2.37 -3.39
C LEU A 55 -10.45 3.66 -2.86
N GLN A 56 -11.11 3.61 -1.69
CA GLN A 56 -11.64 4.82 -1.05
C GLN A 56 -10.53 5.76 -0.56
N VAL A 57 -9.44 5.21 -0.03
CA VAL A 57 -8.25 5.98 0.35
C VAL A 57 -7.61 6.66 -0.87
N LEU A 58 -7.68 6.03 -2.03
CA LEU A 58 -7.14 6.57 -3.29
C LEU A 58 -8.07 7.54 -4.02
N ALA A 59 -9.34 7.66 -3.60
CA ALA A 59 -10.31 8.53 -4.25
C ALA A 59 -9.85 10.00 -4.41
N PRO A 60 -9.09 10.61 -3.49
CA PRO A 60 -8.59 11.98 -3.63
C PRO A 60 -7.50 12.19 -4.70
N PHE A 61 -6.92 11.13 -5.26
CA PHE A 61 -5.87 11.19 -6.30
C PHE A 61 -6.43 11.19 -7.73
N SER A 62 -7.76 11.25 -7.88
CA SER A 62 -8.46 11.40 -9.17
C SER A 62 -8.12 10.35 -10.25
N LEU A 63 -7.61 9.18 -9.85
CA LEU A 63 -7.17 8.10 -10.75
C LEU A 63 -8.35 7.43 -11.46
N GLU A 64 -8.14 6.96 -12.69
CA GLU A 64 -9.09 6.04 -13.32
C GLU A 64 -9.18 4.73 -12.53
N ARG A 65 -10.31 4.02 -12.65
CA ARG A 65 -10.55 2.78 -11.88
C ARG A 65 -9.44 1.73 -12.09
N ALA A 66 -8.93 1.60 -13.31
CA ALA A 66 -7.86 0.65 -13.62
C ALA A 66 -6.54 1.06 -12.94
N GLU A 67 -6.20 2.34 -13.01
CA GLU A 67 -5.01 2.92 -12.37
C GLU A 67 -5.09 2.78 -10.86
N ALA A 68 -6.22 3.07 -10.23
CA ALA A 68 -6.42 2.86 -8.80
C ALA A 68 -6.18 1.39 -8.39
N LEU A 69 -6.65 0.43 -9.19
CA LEU A 69 -6.38 -1.00 -8.95
C LEU A 69 -4.90 -1.37 -9.16
N HIS A 70 -4.23 -0.77 -10.16
CA HIS A 70 -2.78 -0.89 -10.31
C HIS A 70 -2.04 -0.33 -9.09
N THR A 71 -2.46 0.82 -8.57
CA THR A 71 -1.91 1.45 -7.36
C THR A 71 -2.10 0.59 -6.12
N VAL A 72 -3.26 -0.06 -5.95
CA VAL A 72 -3.46 -1.05 -4.87
C VAL A 72 -2.46 -2.20 -4.96
N ARG A 73 -2.21 -2.72 -6.17
CA ARG A 73 -1.19 -3.78 -6.40
C ARG A 73 0.22 -3.29 -6.14
N MET A 74 0.54 -2.05 -6.51
CA MET A 74 1.84 -1.42 -6.24
C MET A 74 2.08 -1.27 -4.74
N LEU A 75 1.11 -0.72 -4.00
CA LEU A 75 1.18 -0.58 -2.55
C LEU A 75 1.44 -1.91 -1.87
N ARG A 76 0.66 -2.95 -2.21
CA ARG A 76 0.85 -4.29 -1.66
C ARG A 76 2.25 -4.83 -1.96
N SER A 77 2.72 -4.67 -3.20
CA SER A 77 4.04 -5.15 -3.63
C SER A 77 5.17 -4.45 -2.87
N LEU A 78 5.13 -3.13 -2.75
CA LEU A 78 6.11 -2.32 -2.03
C LEU A 78 6.16 -2.70 -0.54
N CYS A 79 5.01 -2.74 0.12
CA CYS A 79 4.95 -3.04 1.55
C CYS A 79 5.32 -4.50 1.85
N HIS A 80 4.87 -5.45 1.03
CA HIS A 80 5.24 -6.86 1.15
C HIS A 80 6.74 -7.07 0.92
N GLY A 81 7.29 -6.47 -0.13
CA GLY A 81 8.72 -6.56 -0.46
C GLY A 81 9.58 -6.00 0.66
N PHE A 82 9.24 -4.79 1.16
CA PHE A 82 9.95 -4.18 2.28
C PHE A 82 9.93 -5.07 3.53
N ALA A 83 8.74 -5.52 3.96
CA ALA A 83 8.59 -6.37 5.14
C ALA A 83 9.31 -7.72 4.99
N SER A 84 9.28 -8.30 3.79
CA SER A 84 9.94 -9.59 3.51
C SER A 84 11.45 -9.47 3.56
N LEU A 85 12.02 -8.45 2.92
CA LEU A 85 13.46 -8.16 2.94
C LEU A 85 13.94 -7.82 4.35
N GLU A 86 13.19 -6.98 5.07
CA GLU A 86 13.48 -6.60 6.44
C GLU A 86 13.54 -7.84 7.36
N ARG A 87 12.53 -8.69 7.30
CA ARG A 87 12.42 -9.90 8.11
C ARG A 87 13.50 -10.91 7.79
N ALA A 88 13.91 -10.98 6.52
CA ALA A 88 15.02 -11.82 6.07
C ALA A 88 16.41 -11.22 6.41
N GLY A 89 16.48 -10.08 7.10
CA GLY A 89 17.75 -9.44 7.47
C GLY A 89 18.54 -8.88 6.29
N GLN A 90 17.87 -8.59 5.16
CA GLN A 90 18.53 -8.20 3.91
C GLN A 90 18.92 -6.71 3.85
N PHE A 91 18.59 -5.94 4.89
CA PHE A 91 19.03 -4.55 5.04
C PHE A 91 20.31 -4.50 5.88
N ALA A 92 21.44 -4.81 5.24
CA ALA A 92 22.75 -4.92 5.89
C ALA A 92 23.47 -3.57 6.11
N LEU A 93 23.01 -2.49 5.46
CA LEU A 93 23.57 -1.16 5.62
C LEU A 93 23.15 -0.55 6.97
N ASP A 94 24.03 0.25 7.57
CA ASP A 94 23.77 0.97 8.82
C ASP A 94 22.88 2.20 8.58
N LEU A 95 21.60 1.92 8.27
CA LEU A 95 20.55 2.90 8.08
C LEU A 95 19.32 2.49 8.89
N ASP A 96 18.60 3.47 9.42
CA ASP A 96 17.32 3.20 10.07
C ASP A 96 16.30 2.69 9.04
N ARG A 97 15.81 1.47 9.27
CA ARG A 97 14.82 0.81 8.43
C ARG A 97 13.49 1.59 8.40
N ASN A 98 13.11 2.25 9.50
CA ASN A 98 11.90 3.06 9.51
C ASN A 98 12.06 4.31 8.64
N ALA A 99 13.24 4.94 8.63
CA ALA A 99 13.54 6.04 7.71
C ALA A 99 13.44 5.58 6.24
N SER A 100 13.97 4.40 5.91
CA SER A 100 13.84 3.81 4.56
C SER A 100 12.40 3.52 4.17
N LEU A 101 11.57 3.03 5.10
CA LEU A 101 10.14 2.79 4.89
C LEU A 101 9.40 4.10 4.62
N GLU A 102 9.61 5.12 5.46
CA GLU A 102 9.00 6.45 5.28
C GLU A 102 9.42 7.11 3.97
N PHE A 103 10.69 6.95 3.58
CA PHE A 103 11.18 7.44 2.30
C PHE A 103 10.49 6.75 1.13
N MET A 104 10.38 5.42 1.15
CA MET A 104 9.67 4.64 0.12
C MET A 104 8.21 5.08 -0.02
N ILE A 105 7.50 5.26 1.10
CA ILE A 105 6.10 5.71 1.10
C ILE A 105 5.98 7.12 0.55
N THR A 106 6.90 8.02 0.93
CA THR A 106 6.90 9.41 0.47
C THR A 106 7.10 9.47 -1.04
N VAL A 107 8.12 8.78 -1.58
CA VAL A 107 8.37 8.71 -3.05
C VAL A 107 7.18 8.11 -3.79
N PHE A 108 6.53 7.09 -3.23
CA PHE A 108 5.34 6.49 -3.84
C PHE A 108 4.16 7.48 -3.91
N ILE A 109 3.88 8.20 -2.81
CA ILE A 109 2.81 9.22 -2.77
C ILE A 109 3.13 10.38 -3.72
N ASP A 110 4.36 10.87 -3.72
CA ASP A 110 4.79 11.96 -4.59
C ASP A 110 4.63 11.58 -6.07
N GLY A 111 4.98 10.34 -6.43
CA GLY A 111 4.78 9.82 -7.78
C GLY A 111 3.31 9.75 -8.22
N LEU A 112 2.38 9.50 -7.29
CA LEU A 112 0.94 9.53 -7.59
C LEU A 112 0.44 10.96 -7.83
N ASN A 113 0.92 11.93 -7.05
CA ASN A 113 0.53 13.34 -7.23
C ASN A 113 1.02 13.90 -8.58
N LEU A 114 2.23 13.54 -9.01
CA LEU A 114 2.76 13.97 -10.31
C LEU A 114 1.92 13.42 -11.48
N HIS A 115 1.40 12.19 -11.34
CA HIS A 115 0.51 11.61 -12.33
C HIS A 115 -0.83 12.35 -12.42
N GLU A 116 -1.37 12.83 -11.30
CA GLU A 116 -2.58 13.66 -11.26
C GLU A 116 -2.40 15.00 -11.99
N ASP A 117 -1.26 15.68 -11.77
CA ASP A 117 -0.96 16.96 -12.43
C ASP A 117 -0.86 16.83 -13.97
N ASP A 118 -0.34 15.69 -14.48
CA ASP A 118 -0.30 15.38 -15.91
C ASP A 118 -1.70 15.20 -16.51
N HIS A 119 -2.68 14.72 -15.73
CA HIS A 119 -4.07 14.63 -16.17
C HIS A 119 -4.77 15.99 -16.20
N GLU A 120 -4.48 16.91 -15.26
CA GLU A 120 -5.02 18.28 -15.30
C GLU A 120 -4.47 19.09 -16.48
N HIS A 121 -3.25 18.81 -16.96
CA HIS A 121 -2.66 19.54 -18.08
C HIS A 121 -3.09 19.05 -19.47
N ASN A 122 -3.77 17.90 -19.57
CA ASN A 122 -4.11 17.25 -20.84
C ASN A 122 -5.62 17.30 -21.19
N VAL A 123 -6.39 18.13 -20.47
CA VAL A 123 -7.84 18.36 -20.67
C VAL A 123 -8.14 19.79 -21.12
#